data_AF-A0AA90TI43-F1
#
_entry.id   AF-A0AA90TI43-F1
#
_cell.length_a   1.000
_cell.length_b   1.000
_cell.length_c   1.000
_cell.angle_alpha   90.00
_cell.angle_beta   90.00
_cell.angle_gamma   90.00
#
_symmetry.space_group_name_H-M   'P 1'
#
loop_
_entity.id
_entity.type
_entity.pdbx_description
1 polymer ?
#
loop_
_entity_poly.entity_id
_entity_poly.type
_entity_poly.pdbx_seq_one_letter_code
_entity_poly.pdbx_strand_id
1 'polypeptide(L)'
;MKTVFDQPTWEELVKSFTIYDCAILREHGFGFILVEEKDNRDVLPQTRFLTLALDKPMETRFSCTQSDNYGFTTIAIREDPLEYVAVDTSSNVFSVTKPRMGSEKPIDKVIDMSTYGGRIGIVKKIVRAASQIYALGNYRKIYRRIGIDQWIELGNESKGLPIPAEVLK
;
A
#
# COMPACT_ATOMS: atom_id res chain seq x y z
N MET A 1 22.31 -23.32 5.67
CA MET A 1 21.27 -22.29 5.96
C MET A 1 20.98 -21.58 4.64
N LYS A 2 19.76 -21.65 4.10
CA LYS A 2 19.41 -20.87 2.89
C LYS A 2 19.22 -19.42 3.34
N THR A 3 20.08 -18.51 2.91
CA THR A 3 19.95 -17.09 3.22
C THR A 3 18.84 -16.45 2.39
N VAL A 4 18.09 -15.51 2.97
CA VAL A 4 17.04 -14.76 2.27
C VAL A 4 17.68 -13.82 1.25
N PHE A 5 18.69 -13.07 1.71
CA PHE A 5 19.54 -12.18 0.93
C PHE A 5 20.98 -12.73 0.92
N ASP A 6 21.68 -12.61 -0.21
CA ASP A 6 23.14 -12.65 -0.21
C ASP A 6 23.71 -11.25 0.09
N GLN A 7 25.04 -11.15 0.20
CA GLN A 7 25.67 -9.87 0.51
C GLN A 7 25.37 -8.79 -0.56
N PRO A 8 25.49 -9.05 -1.87
CA PRO A 8 25.13 -8.06 -2.89
C PRO A 8 23.69 -7.56 -2.78
N THR A 9 22.72 -8.48 -2.68
CA THR A 9 21.29 -8.12 -2.59
C THR A 9 20.96 -7.42 -1.28
N TRP A 10 21.64 -7.76 -0.17
CA TRP A 10 21.50 -7.03 1.08
C TRP A 10 21.98 -5.58 0.96
N GLU A 11 23.18 -5.38 0.42
CA GLU A 11 23.78 -4.05 0.23
C GLU A 11 22.96 -3.17 -0.71
N GLU A 12 22.38 -3.76 -1.76
CA GLU A 12 21.55 -3.03 -2.73
C GLU A 12 20.13 -2.76 -2.21
N LEU A 13 19.45 -3.79 -1.68
CA LEU A 13 18.00 -3.77 -1.47
C LEU A 13 17.57 -3.42 -0.05
N VAL A 14 18.42 -3.64 0.96
CA VAL A 14 18.01 -3.54 2.38
C VAL A 14 18.88 -2.58 3.18
N LYS A 15 20.18 -2.54 2.92
CA LYS A 15 21.11 -1.68 3.66
C LYS A 15 20.67 -0.21 3.57
N SER A 16 20.67 0.47 4.72
CA SER A 16 20.19 1.86 4.89
C SER A 16 18.67 2.03 4.74
N PHE A 17 17.90 0.95 4.82
CA PHE A 17 16.44 1.01 4.86
C PHE A 17 15.90 0.18 6.03
N THR A 18 14.85 0.70 6.66
CA THR A 18 14.05 -0.04 7.64
C THR A 18 12.79 -0.58 6.97
N ILE A 19 12.41 -1.84 7.27
CA ILE A 19 11.10 -2.39 6.88
C ILE A 19 10.02 -1.72 7.73
N TYR A 20 9.16 -0.93 7.08
CA TYR A 20 8.09 -0.17 7.71
C TYR A 20 6.77 -0.94 7.78
N ASP A 21 6.41 -1.67 6.72
CA ASP A 21 5.19 -2.48 6.66
C ASP A 21 5.39 -3.71 5.75
N CYS A 22 4.55 -4.74 5.92
CA CYS A 22 4.60 -5.94 5.11
C CYS A 22 3.22 -6.54 4.80
N ALA A 23 3.10 -7.15 3.63
CA ALA A 23 1.95 -7.91 3.19
C ALA A 23 2.39 -9.35 2.89
N ILE A 24 1.76 -10.31 3.57
CA ILE A 24 2.07 -11.74 3.44
C ILE A 24 0.80 -12.43 2.95
N LEU A 25 0.87 -13.05 1.77
CA LEU A 25 -0.24 -13.84 1.23
C LEU A 25 -0.01 -15.34 1.35
N ARG A 26 1.22 -15.79 1.07
CA ARG A 26 1.59 -17.19 0.99
C ARG A 26 2.95 -17.41 1.64
N GLU A 27 3.25 -18.65 1.98
CA GLU A 27 4.45 -19.06 2.72
C GLU A 27 5.77 -18.53 2.12
N HIS A 28 5.81 -18.34 0.80
CA HIS A 28 7.02 -17.90 0.09
C HIS A 28 6.87 -16.57 -0.64
N GLY A 29 5.80 -15.81 -0.43
CA GLY A 29 5.50 -14.58 -1.15
C GLY A 29 5.23 -13.40 -0.22
N PHE A 30 6.05 -12.37 -0.32
CA PHE A 30 6.01 -11.20 0.55
C PHE A 30 6.07 -9.90 -0.26
N GLY A 31 5.40 -8.87 0.23
CA GLY A 31 5.57 -7.48 -0.19
C GLY A 31 6.00 -6.65 1.00
N PHE A 32 6.97 -5.78 0.82
CA PHE A 32 7.53 -4.92 1.86
C PHE A 32 7.52 -3.47 1.42
N ILE A 33 7.22 -2.61 2.38
CA ILE A 33 7.51 -1.18 2.31
C ILE A 33 8.77 -0.94 3.13
N LEU A 34 9.80 -0.46 2.46
CA LEU A 34 11.06 -0.06 3.07
C LEU A 34 11.16 1.47 3.04
N VAL A 35 11.61 2.07 4.14
CA VAL A 35 11.81 3.51 4.26
C VAL A 35 13.28 3.77 4.53
N GLU A 36 13.87 4.67 3.75
CA GLU A 36 15.28 5.05 3.85
C GLU A 36 15.59 5.63 5.23
N GLU A 37 16.68 5.15 5.83
CA GLU A 37 17.22 5.67 7.09
C GLU A 37 18.01 6.94 6.79
N LYS A 38 17.55 8.08 7.32
CA LYS A 38 18.26 9.36 7.24
C LYS A 38 18.41 10.02 8.60
N ASP A 39 19.58 10.60 8.81
CA ASP A 39 19.86 11.42 9.99
C ASP A 39 19.23 12.82 9.90
N ASN A 40 19.08 13.35 8.67
CA ASN A 40 18.52 14.67 8.44
C ASN A 40 17.00 14.64 8.29
N ARG A 41 16.30 15.36 9.17
CA ARG A 41 14.83 15.46 9.20
C ARG A 41 14.24 16.32 8.07
N ASP A 42 15.03 17.19 7.46
CA ASP A 42 14.56 18.14 6.43
C ASP A 42 14.49 17.51 5.03
N VAL A 43 15.05 16.32 4.85
CA VAL A 43 15.02 15.58 3.59
C VAL A 43 14.04 14.43 3.74
N LEU A 44 13.03 14.40 2.86
CA LEU A 44 12.08 13.28 2.84
C LEU A 44 12.81 11.96 2.52
N PRO A 45 12.59 10.90 3.31
CA PRO A 45 13.18 9.60 3.03
C PRO A 45 12.56 8.99 1.77
N GLN A 46 13.35 8.20 1.04
CA GLN A 46 12.83 7.44 -0.08
C GLN A 46 12.01 6.25 0.42
N THR A 47 10.96 5.90 -0.33
CA THR A 47 10.19 4.68 -0.11
C THR A 47 10.53 3.66 -1.18
N ARG A 48 10.76 2.43 -0.76
CA ARG A 48 11.08 1.30 -1.61
C ARG A 48 10.02 0.22 -1.49
N PHE A 49 9.47 -0.17 -2.63
CA PHE A 49 8.48 -1.22 -2.79
C PHE A 49 9.22 -2.49 -3.23
N LEU A 50 9.33 -3.45 -2.33
CA LEU A 50 10.04 -4.70 -2.56
C LEU A 50 9.05 -5.86 -2.55
N THR A 51 9.04 -6.66 -3.60
CA THR A 51 8.38 -7.97 -3.60
C THR A 51 9.42 -9.08 -3.59
N LEU A 52 9.11 -10.15 -2.84
CA LEU A 52 10.00 -11.27 -2.55
C LEU A 52 9.28 -12.58 -2.83
N ALA A 53 9.92 -13.44 -3.64
CA ALA A 53 9.51 -14.82 -3.88
C ALA A 53 10.60 -15.80 -3.39
N LEU A 54 10.49 -16.30 -2.15
CA LEU A 54 11.51 -17.16 -1.52
C LEU A 54 11.77 -18.48 -2.26
N ASP A 55 10.79 -18.95 -3.02
CA ASP A 55 10.85 -20.15 -3.85
C ASP A 55 11.67 -19.96 -5.14
N LYS A 56 12.02 -18.70 -5.48
CA LYS A 56 12.81 -18.35 -6.66
C LYS A 56 14.31 -18.29 -6.37
N PRO A 57 15.15 -18.55 -7.38
CA PRO A 57 16.60 -18.37 -7.27
C PRO A 57 16.95 -16.88 -7.09
N MET A 58 18.10 -16.58 -6.51
CA MET A 58 18.46 -15.24 -6.00
C MET A 58 18.33 -14.15 -7.07
N GLU A 59 18.67 -14.48 -8.32
CA GLU A 59 18.68 -13.57 -9.48
C GLU A 59 17.29 -13.10 -9.91
N THR A 60 16.23 -13.83 -9.51
CA THR A 60 14.83 -13.51 -9.86
C THR A 60 13.92 -13.44 -8.63
N ARG A 61 14.51 -13.51 -7.44
CA ARG A 61 13.82 -13.56 -6.15
C ARG A 61 13.17 -12.24 -5.78
N PHE A 62 13.76 -11.14 -6.21
CA PHE A 62 13.37 -9.79 -5.83
C PHE A 62 12.86 -9.00 -7.03
N SER A 63 11.83 -8.20 -6.80
CA SER A 63 11.47 -7.11 -7.70
C SER A 63 11.27 -5.86 -6.86
N CYS A 64 11.94 -4.78 -7.25
CA CYS A 64 12.09 -3.59 -6.44
C CYS A 64 11.85 -2.33 -7.27
N THR A 65 11.12 -1.37 -6.72
CA THR A 65 11.01 -0.02 -7.27
C THR A 65 11.12 0.98 -6.13
N GLN A 66 11.75 2.10 -6.41
CA GLN A 66 11.95 3.17 -5.45
C GLN A 66 11.27 4.43 -5.96
N SER A 67 10.60 5.14 -5.06
CA SER A 67 9.96 6.41 -5.37
C SER A 67 10.14 7.38 -4.21
N ASP A 68 10.26 8.65 -4.56
CA ASP A 68 9.98 9.74 -3.64
C ASP A 68 8.46 9.92 -3.50
N ASN A 69 8.03 10.77 -2.57
CA ASN A 69 6.64 11.22 -2.42
C ASN A 69 5.63 10.21 -1.83
N TYR A 70 6.10 9.20 -1.08
CA TYR A 70 5.23 8.26 -0.37
C TYR A 70 5.41 8.40 1.15
N GLY A 71 4.42 8.99 1.82
CA GLY A 71 4.49 9.31 3.26
C GLY A 71 3.60 8.42 4.12
N PHE A 72 4.21 7.69 5.06
CA PHE A 72 3.52 6.76 5.97
C PHE A 72 2.71 5.69 5.22
N THR A 73 3.36 5.05 4.26
CA THR A 73 2.76 4.08 3.33
C THR A 73 2.50 2.74 3.99
N THR A 74 1.31 2.19 3.78
CA THR A 74 0.95 0.82 4.22
C THR A 74 0.65 -0.06 3.02
N ILE A 75 0.79 -1.38 3.17
CA ILE A 75 0.64 -2.35 2.07
C ILE A 75 -0.36 -3.46 2.40
N ALA A 76 -1.14 -3.86 1.41
CA ALA A 76 -2.01 -5.02 1.44
C ALA A 76 -1.85 -5.84 0.17
N ILE A 77 -2.35 -7.07 0.20
CA ILE A 77 -2.31 -8.00 -0.92
C ILE A 77 -3.70 -8.59 -1.19
N ARG A 78 -3.98 -8.93 -2.44
CA ARG A 78 -5.11 -9.76 -2.90
C ARG A 78 -4.54 -10.94 -3.70
N GLU A 79 -5.22 -12.08 -3.65
CA GLU A 79 -4.78 -13.31 -4.32
C GLU A 79 -5.29 -13.43 -5.77
N ASP A 80 -6.52 -13.02 -6.02
CA ASP A 80 -7.16 -13.16 -7.32
C ASP A 80 -7.81 -11.83 -7.78
N PRO A 81 -7.22 -11.13 -8.77
CA PRO A 81 -5.86 -11.36 -9.28
C PRO A 81 -4.79 -11.05 -8.22
N LEU A 82 -3.63 -11.72 -8.32
CA LEU A 82 -2.50 -11.48 -7.42
C LEU A 82 -2.02 -10.04 -7.55
N GLU A 83 -2.12 -9.30 -6.46
CA GLU A 83 -1.89 -7.87 -6.46
C GLU A 83 -1.43 -7.38 -5.09
N TYR A 84 -0.28 -6.69 -5.06
CA TYR A 84 0.13 -5.87 -3.93
C TYR A 84 -0.32 -4.44 -4.17
N VAL A 85 -0.90 -3.79 -3.16
CA VAL A 85 -1.31 -2.40 -3.23
C VAL A 85 -0.80 -1.71 -2.00
N ALA A 86 -0.11 -0.60 -2.22
CA ALA A 86 0.40 0.25 -1.17
C ALA A 86 -0.22 1.63 -1.30
N VAL A 87 -0.64 2.19 -0.17
CA VAL A 87 -1.29 3.50 -0.11
C VAL A 87 -0.70 4.30 1.03
N ASP A 88 -0.39 5.55 0.74
CA ASP A 88 0.15 6.51 1.70
C ASP A 88 -0.94 7.40 2.30
N THR A 89 -0.56 8.23 3.27
CA THR A 89 -1.52 9.13 3.94
C THR A 89 -2.08 10.23 3.04
N SER A 90 -1.38 10.55 1.96
CA SER A 90 -1.81 11.51 0.93
C SER A 90 -2.65 10.86 -0.17
N SER A 91 -3.06 9.60 0.01
CA SER A 91 -3.84 8.81 -0.95
C SER A 91 -3.08 8.44 -2.23
N ASN A 92 -1.76 8.61 -2.28
CA ASN A 92 -0.94 8.11 -3.37
C ASN A 92 -0.97 6.58 -3.36
N VAL A 93 -1.09 5.99 -4.55
CA VAL A 93 -1.25 4.54 -4.71
C VAL A 93 -0.09 4.00 -5.52
N PHE A 94 0.52 2.93 -5.04
CA PHE A 94 1.45 2.10 -5.80
C PHE A 94 0.91 0.68 -5.86
N SER A 95 1.02 0.01 -7.01
CA SER A 95 0.64 -1.39 -7.10
C SER A 95 1.66 -2.24 -7.85
N VAL A 96 1.63 -3.52 -7.50
CA VAL A 96 2.35 -4.58 -8.20
C VAL A 96 1.35 -5.66 -8.59
N THR A 97 1.20 -5.83 -9.88
CA THR A 97 0.41 -6.88 -10.54
C THR A 97 1.31 -7.57 -11.57
N LYS A 98 0.84 -8.67 -12.16
CA LYS A 98 1.58 -9.35 -13.24
C LYS A 98 1.97 -8.41 -14.41
N PRO A 99 1.09 -7.52 -14.93
CA PRO A 99 1.44 -6.63 -16.04
C PRO A 99 2.08 -5.30 -15.62
N ARG A 100 2.05 -4.91 -14.34
CA ARG A 100 2.41 -3.55 -13.92
C ARG A 100 3.05 -3.52 -12.54
N MET A 101 4.12 -2.77 -12.42
CA MET A 101 4.70 -2.32 -11.15
C MET A 101 4.90 -0.81 -11.24
N GLY A 102 4.18 -0.04 -10.44
CA GLY A 102 4.30 1.42 -10.51
C GLY A 102 3.21 2.19 -9.78
N SER A 103 3.37 3.52 -9.79
CA SER A 103 2.40 4.47 -9.25
C SER A 103 1.10 4.47 -10.06
N GLU A 104 -0.03 4.61 -9.36
CA GLU A 104 -1.40 4.77 -9.85
C GLU A 104 -1.89 6.20 -9.63
N LYS A 105 -3.09 6.50 -10.14
CA LYS A 105 -3.82 7.72 -9.76
C LYS A 105 -4.11 7.67 -8.26
N PRO A 106 -3.84 8.76 -7.52
CA PRO A 106 -4.21 8.85 -6.12
C PRO A 106 -5.72 8.66 -5.92
N ILE A 107 -6.14 8.11 -4.77
CA ILE A 107 -7.56 7.79 -4.51
C ILE A 107 -8.43 9.05 -4.58
N ASP A 108 -7.94 10.19 -4.09
CA ASP A 108 -8.65 11.48 -4.11
C ASP A 108 -8.82 12.07 -5.53
N LYS A 109 -8.17 11.49 -6.55
CA LYS A 109 -8.33 11.85 -7.96
C LYS A 109 -9.31 10.97 -8.72
N VAL A 110 -9.77 9.88 -8.11
CA VAL A 110 -10.67 8.91 -8.76
C VAL A 110 -12.00 8.75 -8.03
N ILE A 111 -12.08 9.13 -6.75
CA ILE A 111 -13.31 9.17 -5.96
C ILE A 111 -13.33 10.40 -5.05
N ASP A 112 -14.52 10.89 -4.73
CA ASP A 112 -14.68 11.98 -3.77
C ASP A 112 -14.32 11.54 -2.34
N MET A 113 -13.16 11.99 -1.89
CA MET A 113 -12.68 11.80 -0.52
C MET A 113 -13.03 12.97 0.40
N SER A 114 -13.94 13.87 0.01
CA SER A 114 -14.33 15.00 0.84
C SER A 114 -14.86 14.56 2.21
N THR A 115 -14.51 15.34 3.23
CA THR A 115 -14.90 15.15 4.62
C THR A 115 -15.59 16.42 5.13
N TYR A 116 -15.98 16.44 6.40
CA TYR A 116 -16.62 17.61 7.01
C TYR A 116 -15.80 18.89 6.76
N GLY A 117 -16.48 19.94 6.27
CA GLY A 117 -15.85 21.21 5.92
C GLY A 117 -15.06 21.21 4.61
N GLY A 118 -15.32 20.26 3.69
CA GLY A 118 -14.74 20.25 2.34
C GLY A 118 -13.26 19.84 2.28
N ARG A 119 -12.71 19.28 3.37
CA ARG A 119 -11.32 18.80 3.42
C ARG A 119 -11.19 17.44 2.75
N ILE A 120 -10.04 17.17 2.15
CA ILE A 120 -9.72 15.84 1.60
C ILE A 120 -9.42 14.87 2.75
N GLY A 121 -10.03 13.69 2.71
CA GLY A 121 -9.80 12.61 3.64
C GLY A 121 -8.38 12.06 3.60
N ILE A 122 -7.96 11.41 4.68
CA ILE A 122 -6.63 10.82 4.84
C ILE A 122 -6.79 9.31 4.93
N VAL A 123 -6.01 8.57 4.14
CA VAL A 123 -5.90 7.11 4.32
C VAL A 123 -4.97 6.83 5.49
N LYS A 124 -5.44 6.06 6.48
CA LYS A 124 -4.65 5.70 7.65
C LYS A 124 -3.97 4.35 7.51
N LYS A 125 -4.63 3.42 6.82
CA LYS A 125 -4.11 2.07 6.62
C LYS A 125 -4.81 1.38 5.45
N ILE A 126 -4.09 0.56 4.71
CA ILE A 126 -4.69 -0.40 3.80
C ILE A 126 -4.71 -1.79 4.45
N VAL A 127 -5.80 -2.53 4.26
CA VAL A 127 -5.99 -3.87 4.84
C VAL A 127 -6.59 -4.83 3.82
N ARG A 128 -6.30 -6.12 4.00
CA ARG A 128 -6.99 -7.20 3.30
C ARG A 128 -8.09 -7.77 4.20
N ALA A 129 -9.32 -7.85 3.72
CA ALA A 129 -10.43 -8.52 4.39
C ALA A 129 -11.31 -9.24 3.36
N ALA A 130 -11.71 -10.49 3.63
CA ALA A 130 -12.53 -11.30 2.72
C ALA A 130 -12.00 -11.29 1.26
N SER A 131 -10.68 -11.47 1.10
CA SER A 131 -9.98 -11.44 -0.20
C SER A 131 -10.07 -10.13 -1.00
N GLN A 132 -10.53 -9.04 -0.37
CA GLN A 132 -10.60 -7.71 -0.96
C GLN A 132 -9.65 -6.76 -0.23
N ILE A 133 -9.23 -5.72 -0.92
CA ILE A 133 -8.36 -4.66 -0.38
C ILE A 133 -9.21 -3.45 -0.02
N TYR A 134 -8.99 -2.92 1.17
CA TYR A 134 -9.68 -1.74 1.68
C TYR A 134 -8.68 -0.69 2.16
N ALA A 135 -8.87 0.56 1.75
CA ALA A 135 -8.22 1.71 2.36
C ALA A 135 -9.14 2.26 3.48
N LEU A 136 -8.63 2.25 4.70
CA LEU A 136 -9.30 2.77 5.89
C LEU A 136 -8.96 4.26 6.02
N GLY A 137 -9.95 5.11 5.78
CA GLY A 137 -9.84 6.55 5.89
C GLY A 137 -10.18 7.10 7.27
N ASN A 138 -10.01 8.41 7.43
CA ASN A 138 -10.62 9.17 8.52
C ASN A 138 -12.14 9.37 8.29
N TYR A 139 -12.84 9.92 9.29
CA TYR A 139 -14.29 10.18 9.24
C TYR A 139 -15.15 8.97 8.85
N ARG A 140 -14.73 7.77 9.27
CA ARG A 140 -15.40 6.48 8.97
C ARG A 140 -15.51 6.16 7.48
N LYS A 141 -14.75 6.83 6.61
CA LYS A 141 -14.70 6.50 5.19
C LYS A 141 -13.86 5.25 4.98
N ILE A 142 -14.41 4.31 4.22
CA ILE A 142 -13.74 3.05 3.85
C ILE A 142 -13.88 2.90 2.35
N TYR A 143 -12.76 2.72 1.66
CA TYR A 143 -12.71 2.58 0.22
C TYR A 143 -12.30 1.17 -0.15
N ARG A 144 -13.15 0.45 -0.88
CA ARG A 144 -12.80 -0.87 -1.42
C ARG A 144 -12.16 -0.69 -2.79
N ARG A 145 -11.04 -1.37 -3.01
CA ARG A 145 -10.44 -1.46 -4.34
C ARG A 145 -11.28 -2.38 -5.22
N ILE A 146 -11.61 -1.92 -6.42
CA ILE A 146 -12.32 -2.73 -7.43
C ILE A 146 -11.46 -2.98 -8.67
N GLY A 147 -10.41 -2.18 -8.87
CA GLY A 147 -9.45 -2.35 -9.96
C GLY A 147 -8.31 -1.35 -9.85
N ILE A 148 -7.42 -1.39 -10.85
CA ILE A 148 -6.36 -0.40 -11.04
C ILE A 148 -7.03 0.97 -11.28
N ASP A 149 -6.57 2.00 -10.57
CA ASP A 149 -7.12 3.36 -10.62
C ASP A 149 -8.62 3.43 -10.26
N GLN A 150 -9.17 2.41 -9.58
CA GLN A 150 -10.61 2.30 -9.31
C GLN A 150 -10.92 1.88 -7.87
N TRP A 151 -11.70 2.73 -7.20
CA TRP A 151 -12.10 2.57 -5.81
C TRP A 151 -13.58 2.89 -5.64
N ILE A 152 -14.23 2.28 -4.65
CA ILE A 152 -15.60 2.60 -4.25
C ILE A 152 -15.68 2.87 -2.75
N GLU A 153 -16.36 3.93 -2.34
CA GLU A 153 -16.64 4.21 -0.93
C GLU A 153 -17.80 3.32 -0.46
N LEU A 154 -17.57 2.52 0.58
CA LEU A 154 -18.57 1.56 1.08
C LEU A 154 -19.84 2.22 1.63
N GLY A 155 -19.76 3.48 2.07
CA GLY A 155 -20.94 4.25 2.48
C GLY A 155 -21.98 4.36 1.35
N ASN A 156 -21.52 4.41 0.10
CA ASN A 156 -22.39 4.52 -1.07
C ASN A 156 -23.02 3.18 -1.49
N GLU A 157 -22.53 2.05 -0.98
CA GLU A 157 -23.07 0.73 -1.34
C GLU A 157 -24.36 0.37 -0.59
N SER A 158 -24.88 1.23 0.30
CA SER A 158 -26.05 0.95 1.17
C SER A 158 -25.90 -0.34 2.01
N LYS A 159 -24.68 -0.88 2.09
CA LYS A 159 -24.26 -2.05 2.88
C LYS A 159 -23.22 -1.66 3.95
N GLY A 160 -22.94 -0.36 4.11
CA GLY A 160 -21.97 0.18 5.05
C GLY A 160 -22.52 0.30 6.48
N LEU A 161 -21.60 0.30 7.46
CA LEU A 161 -21.80 0.42 8.90
C LEU A 161 -22.94 1.40 9.27
N PRO A 162 -23.76 1.08 10.30
CA PRO A 162 -24.88 1.94 10.71
C PRO A 162 -24.35 3.33 11.07
N ILE A 163 -24.76 4.33 10.29
CA ILE A 163 -24.52 5.74 10.59
C ILE A 163 -25.57 6.16 11.62
N PRO A 164 -25.17 6.67 12.81
CA PRO A 164 -26.12 7.23 13.76
C PRO A 164 -26.91 8.36 13.09
N ALA A 165 -28.24 8.34 13.21
CA ALA A 165 -29.15 9.28 12.55
C ALA A 165 -28.83 10.76 12.83
N GLU A 166 -28.14 11.02 13.94
CA GLU A 166 -27.65 12.34 14.38
C GLU A 166 -26.66 12.99 13.41
N VAL A 167 -25.97 12.20 12.57
CA VAL A 167 -24.93 12.67 11.64
C VAL A 167 -25.47 12.95 10.23
N LEU A 168 -26.72 12.54 9.94
CA LEU A 168 -27.36 12.68 8.62
C LEU A 168 -28.14 14.01 8.45
N LYS A 169 -27.88 15.00 9.29
CA LYS A 169 -28.56 16.31 9.25
C LYS A 169 -27.75 17.38 8.52
#